data_AF-A0A1H6XYP0-F1
#
_entry.id   AF-A0A1H6XYP0-F1
#
_cell.length_a   1.000
_cell.length_b   1.000
_cell.length_c   1.000
_cell.angle_alpha   90.00
_cell.angle_beta   90.00
_cell.angle_gamma   90.00
#
_symmetry.space_group_name_H-M   'P 1'
#
loop_
_entity.id
_entity.type
_entity.pdbx_description
1 polymer ?
#
loop_
_entity_poly.entity_id
_entity_poly.type
_entity_poly.pdbx_seq_one_letter_code
_entity_poly.pdbx_strand_id
1 'polypeptide(L)'
;MSKFLKFKQVLSYAEAIELLERLTGTPPTEDDFTGLIAHGYLTPIQGFGRPLVGFSLEQLKTLVIGDATKPLASSHIGITSIGHTSTNGISAAQVKTTENTSLYFFAVKPRGGAVFTKIEYSTDDLEPLHYSFSHEHNHYLAEEIFAVATQANNDELPSLAGPIGKKCIHINWESGDRHLFPPSVTALYGFNGASGSKSYKPSEAPPPPQENRELTDRPAHRLAVAALLDLLNEPSRNARNQSAVIAEIQERHPNRRGLSKRNLEEIFAAANKAKKEIE
;
A
#
# COMPACT_ATOMS: atom_id res chain seq x y z
N MET A 1 -8.40 33.02 11.12
CA MET A 1 -7.86 31.67 11.38
C MET A 1 -7.54 31.46 12.85
N SER A 2 -7.84 30.28 13.38
CA SER A 2 -7.38 29.86 14.70
C SER A 2 -5.88 29.55 14.66
N LYS A 3 -5.07 30.24 15.46
CA LYS A 3 -3.62 29.95 15.65
C LYS A 3 -3.36 28.51 16.11
N PHE A 4 -4.41 27.77 16.45
CA PHE A 4 -4.35 26.42 16.98
C PHE A 4 -4.33 25.31 15.92
N LEU A 5 -4.60 25.60 14.64
CA LEU A 5 -4.56 24.58 13.57
C LEU A 5 -3.19 23.88 13.48
N LYS A 6 -2.09 24.60 13.74
CA LYS A 6 -0.73 24.03 13.77
C LYS A 6 -0.51 22.96 14.86
N PHE A 7 -1.41 22.86 15.85
CA PHE A 7 -1.36 21.84 16.89
C PHE A 7 -2.27 20.65 16.58
N LYS A 8 -3.15 20.75 15.57
CA LYS A 8 -3.89 19.59 15.09
C LYS A 8 -2.94 18.70 14.31
N GLN A 9 -2.94 17.41 14.64
CA GLN A 9 -2.14 16.42 13.92
C GLN A 9 -2.82 15.98 12.61
N VAL A 10 -4.15 15.98 12.60
CA VAL A 10 -4.99 15.62 11.45
C VAL A 10 -5.96 16.76 11.16
N LEU A 11 -6.09 17.09 9.88
CA LEU A 11 -6.89 18.18 9.36
C LEU A 11 -7.98 17.61 8.44
N SER A 12 -9.18 18.18 8.48
CA SER A 12 -10.16 17.90 7.43
C SER A 12 -9.68 18.46 6.08
N TYR A 13 -10.28 18.04 4.97
CA TYR A 13 -9.97 18.60 3.65
C TYR A 13 -10.08 20.14 3.61
N ALA A 14 -11.16 20.71 4.15
CA ALA A 14 -11.34 22.15 4.21
C ALA A 14 -10.23 22.84 5.03
N GLU A 15 -9.85 22.25 6.18
CA GLU A 15 -8.76 22.78 7.01
C GLU A 15 -7.38 22.65 6.32
N ALA A 16 -7.18 21.59 5.55
CA ALA A 16 -5.97 21.36 4.78
C ALA A 16 -5.83 22.39 3.64
N ILE A 17 -6.89 22.68 2.89
CA ILE A 17 -6.92 23.75 1.88
C ILE A 17 -6.61 25.10 2.53
N GLU A 18 -7.34 25.45 3.59
CA GLU A 18 -7.18 26.74 4.28
C GLU A 18 -5.74 26.92 4.79
N LEU A 19 -5.13 25.84 5.31
CA LEU A 19 -3.75 25.86 5.77
C LEU A 19 -2.75 26.00 4.62
N LEU A 20 -2.93 25.25 3.53
CA LEU A 20 -2.02 25.27 2.39
C LEU A 20 -2.06 26.61 1.64
N GLU A 21 -3.25 27.18 1.44
CA GLU A 21 -3.46 28.53 0.89
C GLU A 21 -2.69 29.58 1.71
N ARG A 22 -2.83 29.53 3.05
CA ARG A 22 -2.14 30.47 3.93
C ARG A 22 -0.61 30.33 3.86
N LEU A 23 -0.09 29.12 3.68
CA LEU A 23 1.34 28.87 3.67
C LEU A 23 1.99 29.16 2.31
N THR A 24 1.27 29.03 1.20
CA THR A 24 1.78 29.21 -0.16
C THR A 24 1.36 30.54 -0.79
N GLY A 25 0.33 31.19 -0.27
CA GLY A 25 -0.25 32.42 -0.80
C GLY A 25 -1.25 32.20 -1.95
N THR A 26 -1.45 30.94 -2.38
CA THR A 26 -2.36 30.58 -3.48
C THR A 26 -3.30 29.46 -3.04
N PRO A 27 -4.62 29.59 -3.25
CA PRO A 27 -5.55 28.53 -2.91
C PRO A 27 -5.33 27.31 -3.83
N PRO A 28 -5.05 26.12 -3.27
CA PRO A 28 -4.93 24.91 -4.07
C PRO A 28 -6.29 24.53 -4.66
N THR A 29 -6.30 24.11 -5.92
CA THR A 29 -7.48 23.57 -6.59
C THR A 29 -7.72 22.10 -6.20
N GLU A 30 -8.90 21.57 -6.55
CA GLU A 30 -9.19 20.14 -6.40
C GLU A 30 -8.24 19.26 -7.24
N ASP A 31 -7.87 19.74 -8.42
CA ASP A 31 -6.89 19.08 -9.30
C ASP A 31 -5.50 19.06 -8.67
N ASP A 32 -5.08 20.13 -7.99
CA ASP A 32 -3.81 20.16 -7.25
C ASP A 32 -3.78 19.09 -6.15
N PHE A 33 -4.86 18.97 -5.37
CA PHE A 33 -4.96 17.93 -4.34
C PHE A 33 -4.96 16.53 -4.93
N THR A 34 -5.70 16.32 -6.03
CA THR A 34 -5.72 15.04 -6.75
C THR A 34 -4.31 14.70 -7.26
N GLY A 35 -3.59 15.68 -7.80
CA GLY A 35 -2.19 15.56 -8.20
C GLY A 35 -1.29 15.18 -7.03
N LEU A 36 -1.36 15.92 -5.91
CA LEU A 36 -0.56 15.65 -4.72
C LEU A 36 -0.80 14.24 -4.16
N ILE A 37 -2.03 13.75 -4.15
CA ILE A 37 -2.38 12.40 -3.71
C ILE A 37 -1.87 11.34 -4.71
N ALA A 38 -2.11 11.55 -6.01
CA ALA A 38 -1.67 10.63 -7.06
C ALA A 38 -0.15 10.43 -7.06
N HIS A 39 0.60 11.49 -6.74
CA HIS A 39 2.06 11.46 -6.64
C HIS A 39 2.58 11.14 -5.24
N GLY A 40 1.70 10.84 -4.26
CA GLY A 40 2.08 10.38 -2.92
C GLY A 40 2.56 11.46 -1.96
N TYR A 41 2.37 12.74 -2.27
CA TYR A 41 2.67 13.85 -1.36
C TYR A 41 1.66 13.99 -0.23
N LEU A 42 0.41 13.61 -0.49
CA LEU A 42 -0.66 13.61 0.51
C LEU A 42 -1.25 12.22 0.67
N THR A 43 -1.49 11.85 1.92
CA THR A 43 -2.05 10.55 2.30
C THR A 43 -3.49 10.76 2.80
N PRO A 44 -4.52 10.40 2.03
CA PRO A 44 -5.90 10.55 2.46
C PRO A 44 -6.24 9.55 3.58
N ILE A 45 -6.75 10.07 4.69
CA ILE A 45 -7.22 9.32 5.85
C ILE A 45 -8.74 9.30 5.84
N GLN A 46 -9.32 8.11 5.69
CA GLN A 46 -10.77 7.91 5.70
C GLN A 46 -11.28 7.57 7.09
N GLY A 47 -12.47 8.07 7.43
CA GLY A 47 -13.15 7.72 8.68
C GLY A 47 -12.42 8.18 9.95
N PHE A 48 -11.60 9.23 9.86
CA PHE A 48 -10.93 9.82 11.02
C PHE A 48 -11.94 10.25 12.09
N GLY A 49 -11.61 10.02 13.36
CA GLY A 49 -12.49 10.34 14.50
C GLY A 49 -13.71 9.43 14.63
N ARG A 50 -13.79 8.38 13.81
CA ARG A 50 -14.89 7.41 13.82
C ARG A 50 -14.37 6.03 14.22
N PRO A 51 -15.21 5.23 14.90
CA PRO A 51 -14.90 3.83 15.14
C PRO A 51 -15.10 3.06 13.85
N LEU A 52 -14.01 2.47 13.38
CA LEU A 52 -13.95 1.65 12.18
C LEU A 52 -13.70 0.20 12.57
N VAL A 53 -14.29 -0.73 11.83
CA VAL A 53 -14.09 -2.17 12.01
C VAL A 53 -13.79 -2.82 10.67
N GLY A 54 -12.84 -3.75 10.67
CA GLY A 54 -12.31 -4.42 9.49
C GLY A 54 -12.60 -5.92 9.52
N PHE A 55 -12.99 -6.46 8.36
CA PHE A 55 -13.34 -7.87 8.18
C PHE A 55 -12.50 -8.52 7.08
N SER A 56 -12.30 -9.84 7.15
CA SER A 56 -11.74 -10.59 6.01
C SER A 56 -12.78 -10.75 4.89
N LEU A 57 -12.35 -11.24 3.74
CA LEU A 57 -13.29 -11.56 2.64
C LEU A 57 -14.34 -12.59 3.05
N GLU A 58 -13.95 -13.61 3.82
CA GLU A 58 -14.88 -14.66 4.27
C GLU A 58 -15.92 -14.10 5.24
N GLN A 59 -15.51 -13.27 6.20
CA GLN A 59 -16.43 -12.60 7.11
C GLN A 59 -17.33 -11.59 6.40
N LEU A 60 -16.83 -10.92 5.35
CA LEU A 60 -17.65 -10.04 4.52
C LEU A 60 -18.76 -10.85 3.82
N LYS A 61 -18.48 -12.07 3.35
CA LYS A 61 -19.52 -12.95 2.80
C LYS A 61 -20.56 -13.33 3.86
N THR A 62 -20.14 -13.59 5.10
CA THR A 62 -21.04 -13.82 6.24
C THR A 62 -21.95 -12.60 6.50
N LEU A 63 -21.40 -11.38 6.49
CA LEU A 63 -22.19 -10.17 6.61
C LEU A 63 -23.21 -10.03 5.47
N VAL A 64 -22.81 -10.32 4.23
CA VAL A 64 -23.66 -10.19 3.04
C VAL A 64 -24.88 -11.14 3.08
N ILE A 65 -24.76 -12.31 3.70
CA ILE A 65 -25.89 -13.24 3.88
C ILE A 65 -26.80 -12.88 5.07
N GLY A 66 -26.46 -11.81 5.81
CA GLY A 66 -27.26 -11.29 6.93
C GLY A 66 -26.81 -11.73 8.32
N ASP A 67 -25.75 -12.54 8.41
CA ASP A 67 -25.26 -13.05 9.69
C ASP A 67 -24.30 -12.05 10.34
N ALA A 68 -24.35 -11.97 11.68
CA ALA A 68 -23.39 -11.17 12.44
C ALA A 68 -22.04 -11.88 12.53
N THR A 69 -20.95 -11.11 12.55
CA THR A 69 -19.59 -11.66 12.70
C THR A 69 -18.70 -10.75 13.53
N LYS A 70 -17.71 -11.34 14.20
CA LYS A 70 -16.66 -10.64 14.93
C LYS A 70 -15.70 -9.94 13.94
N PRO A 71 -15.38 -8.65 14.13
CA PRO A 71 -14.40 -7.98 13.29
C PRO A 71 -13.00 -8.48 13.63
N LEU A 72 -12.14 -8.45 12.64
CA LEU A 72 -10.74 -8.86 12.76
C LEU A 72 -9.82 -7.71 13.15
N ALA A 73 -10.23 -6.48 12.85
CA ALA A 73 -9.49 -5.29 13.21
C ALA A 73 -10.45 -4.15 13.59
N SER A 74 -9.94 -3.18 14.34
CA SER A 74 -10.61 -1.90 14.57
C SER A 74 -9.63 -0.74 14.42
N SER A 75 -10.15 0.43 14.02
CA SER A 75 -9.39 1.67 14.01
C SER A 75 -10.23 2.81 14.57
N HIS A 76 -9.61 3.67 15.36
CA HIS A 76 -10.22 4.90 15.89
C HIS A 76 -9.57 6.17 15.33
N ILE A 77 -8.54 6.00 14.50
CA ILE A 77 -7.70 7.07 13.94
C ILE A 77 -7.85 7.18 12.42
N GLY A 78 -8.85 6.49 11.85
CA GLY A 78 -9.04 6.38 10.40
C GLY A 78 -8.17 5.30 9.76
N ILE A 79 -8.25 5.19 8.44
CA ILE A 79 -7.49 4.24 7.62
C ILE A 79 -6.99 4.89 6.33
N THR A 80 -5.93 4.33 5.76
CA THR A 80 -5.51 4.62 4.37
C THR A 80 -6.01 3.52 3.46
N SER A 81 -7.05 3.80 2.71
CA SER A 81 -7.59 2.84 1.76
C SER A 81 -6.69 2.75 0.52
N ILE A 82 -6.47 1.52 0.05
CA ILE A 82 -5.77 1.27 -1.21
C ILE A 82 -6.74 1.05 -2.38
N GLY A 83 -8.04 1.01 -2.10
CA GLY A 83 -9.08 0.69 -3.07
C GLY A 83 -10.40 0.41 -2.38
N HIS A 84 -11.49 0.43 -3.13
CA HIS A 84 -12.81 0.08 -2.60
C HIS A 84 -13.31 -1.14 -3.32
N THR A 85 -13.94 -2.03 -2.57
CA THR A 85 -14.61 -3.21 -3.13
C THR A 85 -16.10 -3.05 -2.93
N SER A 86 -16.86 -3.28 -4.00
CA SER A 86 -18.31 -3.38 -3.95
C SER A 86 -18.72 -4.81 -4.24
N THR A 87 -19.28 -5.49 -3.24
CA THR A 87 -19.83 -6.84 -3.40
C THR A 87 -21.27 -6.82 -2.93
N ASN A 88 -22.21 -7.24 -3.79
CA ASN A 88 -23.64 -7.28 -3.50
C ASN A 88 -24.20 -5.96 -2.92
N GLY A 89 -23.74 -4.81 -3.43
CA GLY A 89 -24.20 -3.49 -3.01
C GLY A 89 -23.55 -2.96 -1.71
N ILE A 90 -22.67 -3.74 -1.09
CA ILE A 90 -21.89 -3.30 0.08
C ILE A 90 -20.54 -2.78 -0.40
N SER A 91 -20.34 -1.46 -0.25
CA SER A 91 -19.05 -0.81 -0.52
C SER A 91 -18.20 -0.76 0.74
N ALA A 92 -16.97 -1.26 0.66
CA ALA A 92 -16.03 -1.27 1.77
C ALA A 92 -14.68 -0.68 1.35
N ALA A 93 -14.05 0.04 2.26
CA ALA A 93 -12.68 0.50 2.05
C ALA A 93 -11.72 -0.67 2.29
N GLN A 94 -10.95 -1.03 1.27
CA GLN A 94 -9.96 -2.09 1.36
C GLN A 94 -8.65 -1.54 1.90
N VAL A 95 -8.05 -2.28 2.82
CA VAL A 95 -6.70 -2.05 3.34
C VAL A 95 -5.90 -3.35 3.21
N LYS A 96 -4.64 -3.26 2.79
CA LYS A 96 -3.71 -4.39 2.86
C LYS A 96 -2.89 -4.32 4.14
N THR A 97 -2.83 -5.43 4.85
CA THR A 97 -1.94 -5.60 6.00
C THR A 97 -0.49 -5.79 5.53
N THR A 98 0.46 -5.72 6.47
CA THR A 98 1.88 -6.02 6.22
C THR A 98 2.13 -7.45 5.75
N GLU A 99 1.22 -8.36 6.09
CA GLU A 99 1.24 -9.76 5.67
C GLU A 99 0.58 -9.96 4.29
N ASN A 100 0.26 -8.86 3.59
CA ASN A 100 -0.43 -8.84 2.29
C ASN A 100 -1.86 -9.43 2.35
N THR A 101 -2.48 -9.44 3.52
CA THR A 101 -3.89 -9.83 3.70
C THR A 101 -4.79 -8.63 3.46
N SER A 102 -5.90 -8.82 2.74
CA SER A 102 -6.89 -7.77 2.52
C SER A 102 -7.94 -7.75 3.63
N LEU A 103 -8.17 -6.58 4.20
CA LEU A 103 -9.25 -6.29 5.14
C LEU A 103 -10.19 -5.25 4.54
N TYR A 104 -11.47 -5.39 4.85
CA TYR A 104 -12.56 -4.54 4.36
C TYR A 104 -13.16 -3.79 5.54
N PHE A 105 -13.00 -2.48 5.53
CA PHE A 105 -13.37 -1.60 6.64
C PHE A 105 -14.69 -0.87 6.40
N PHE A 106 -15.41 -0.72 7.50
CA PHE A 106 -16.66 0.01 7.64
C PHE A 106 -16.59 0.95 8.83
N ALA A 107 -17.36 2.04 8.79
CA ALA A 107 -17.63 2.80 9.99
C ALA A 107 -18.79 2.18 10.77
N VAL A 108 -18.72 2.24 12.09
CA VAL A 108 -19.82 1.79 12.97
C VAL A 108 -20.87 2.88 13.03
N LYS A 109 -22.14 2.53 12.75
CA LYS A 109 -23.26 3.47 12.87
C LYS A 109 -23.49 3.86 14.33
N PRO A 110 -23.67 5.14 14.64
CA PRO A 110 -24.09 5.55 15.98
C PRO A 110 -25.53 5.07 16.25
N ARG A 111 -25.78 4.53 17.44
CA ARG A 111 -27.14 4.17 17.91
C ARG A 111 -27.53 5.10 19.05
N GLY A 112 -28.58 5.91 18.84
CA GLY A 112 -29.05 6.86 19.86
C GLY A 112 -28.04 7.97 20.19
N GLY A 113 -27.20 8.36 19.23
CA GLY A 113 -26.17 9.39 19.43
C GLY A 113 -24.89 8.92 20.12
N ALA A 114 -24.85 7.67 20.59
CA ALA A 114 -23.66 7.05 21.16
C ALA A 114 -23.12 5.95 20.24
N VAL A 115 -21.80 5.76 20.23
CA VAL A 115 -21.18 4.60 19.59
C VAL A 115 -20.93 3.54 20.66
N PHE A 116 -21.47 2.36 20.43
CA PHE A 116 -21.20 1.19 21.26
C PHE A 116 -20.26 0.23 20.53
N THR A 117 -19.19 -0.18 21.20
CA THR A 117 -18.36 -1.29 20.72
C THR A 117 -19.11 -2.59 20.93
N LYS A 118 -19.30 -3.36 19.86
CA LYS A 118 -19.92 -4.69 19.90
C LYS A 118 -18.87 -5.77 19.72
N ILE A 119 -19.20 -6.97 20.16
CA ILE A 119 -18.38 -8.17 19.90
C ILE A 119 -18.59 -8.63 18.45
N GLU A 120 -19.83 -8.59 17.99
CA GLU A 120 -20.23 -8.96 16.63
C GLU A 120 -21.04 -7.84 16.00
N TYR A 121 -20.89 -7.71 14.70
CA TYR A 121 -21.55 -6.68 13.90
C TYR A 121 -22.36 -7.34 12.80
N SER A 122 -23.54 -6.79 12.54
CA SER A 122 -24.37 -7.07 11.38
C SER A 122 -24.25 -5.93 10.36
N THR A 123 -24.74 -6.12 9.14
CA THR A 123 -24.79 -5.05 8.12
C THR A 123 -25.56 -3.82 8.59
N ASP A 124 -26.56 -3.99 9.45
CA ASP A 124 -27.34 -2.88 9.99
C ASP A 124 -26.52 -1.98 10.93
N ASP A 125 -25.48 -2.52 11.55
CA ASP A 125 -24.57 -1.81 12.45
C ASP A 125 -23.47 -1.02 11.72
N LEU A 126 -23.33 -1.28 10.42
CA LEU A 126 -22.20 -0.82 9.64
C LEU A 126 -22.67 0.15 8.57
N GLU A 127 -21.82 1.11 8.27
CA GLU A 127 -21.99 2.00 7.14
C GLU A 127 -20.73 1.97 6.26
N PRO A 128 -20.93 2.04 4.93
CA PRO A 128 -19.83 2.06 4.00
C PRO A 128 -18.99 3.32 4.23
N LEU A 129 -17.67 3.18 4.18
CA LEU A 129 -16.80 4.34 4.05
C LEU A 129 -16.99 4.88 2.64
N HIS A 130 -17.35 6.16 2.53
CA HIS A 130 -17.62 6.81 1.25
C HIS A 130 -16.46 6.61 0.29
N TYR A 131 -16.72 5.90 -0.81
CA TYR A 131 -15.88 5.97 -2.00
C TYR A 131 -16.37 7.12 -2.86
N SER A 132 -15.93 8.31 -2.54
CA SER A 132 -16.05 9.43 -3.46
C SER A 132 -14.66 9.87 -3.86
N PHE A 133 -14.47 10.11 -5.15
CA PHE A 133 -13.36 10.95 -5.63
C PHE A 133 -13.36 12.32 -4.92
N SER A 134 -14.50 12.74 -4.38
CA SER A 134 -14.59 13.88 -3.47
C SER A 134 -13.73 13.64 -2.24
N HIS A 135 -12.67 14.45 -2.14
CA HIS A 135 -11.75 14.53 -1.03
C HIS A 135 -12.38 15.12 0.24
N GLU A 136 -13.60 15.63 0.17
CA GLU A 136 -14.27 16.35 1.26
C GLU A 136 -14.43 15.52 2.54
N HIS A 137 -14.51 14.19 2.40
CA HIS A 137 -14.60 13.27 3.53
C HIS A 137 -13.23 12.74 4.02
N ASN A 138 -12.16 13.06 3.29
CA ASN A 138 -10.82 12.69 3.66
C ASN A 138 -10.23 13.68 4.67
N HIS A 139 -9.32 13.15 5.46
CA HIS A 139 -8.48 13.92 6.37
C HIS A 139 -7.02 13.74 5.97
N TYR A 140 -6.17 14.67 6.40
CA TYR A 140 -4.77 14.74 6.02
C TYR A 140 -3.90 15.02 7.23
N LEU A 141 -2.68 14.49 7.23
CA LEU A 141 -1.71 14.81 8.27
C LEU A 141 -1.24 16.25 8.10
N ALA A 142 -1.27 17.04 9.19
CA ALA A 142 -0.77 18.40 9.16
C ALA A 142 0.71 18.47 8.74
N GLU A 143 1.51 17.47 9.13
CA GLU A 143 2.92 17.32 8.73
C GLU A 143 3.08 17.27 7.20
N GLU A 144 2.24 16.52 6.50
CA GLU A 144 2.28 16.43 5.03
C GLU A 144 1.94 17.76 4.37
N ILE A 145 0.95 18.49 4.91
CA ILE A 145 0.60 19.83 4.44
C ILE A 145 1.77 20.80 4.61
N PHE A 146 2.47 20.77 5.76
CA PHE A 146 3.66 21.61 5.98
C PHE A 146 4.81 21.23 5.05
N ALA A 147 5.01 19.94 4.78
CA ALA A 147 6.03 19.46 3.86
C ALA A 147 5.77 19.94 2.42
N VAL A 148 4.54 19.79 1.93
CA VAL A 148 4.12 20.29 0.62
C VAL A 148 4.32 21.81 0.53
N ALA A 149 3.87 22.57 1.53
CA ALA A 149 4.03 24.01 1.52
C ALA A 149 5.49 24.47 1.53
N THR A 150 6.34 23.77 2.29
CA THR A 150 7.78 24.05 2.35
C THR A 150 8.45 23.82 1.00
N GLN A 151 8.04 22.76 0.30
CA GLN A 151 8.54 22.45 -1.03
C GLN A 151 8.02 23.46 -2.07
N ALA A 152 6.75 23.83 -2.02
CA ALA A 152 6.14 24.80 -2.93
C ALA A 152 6.80 26.20 -2.84
N ASN A 153 7.27 26.58 -1.65
CA ASN A 153 7.93 27.88 -1.42
C ASN A 153 9.44 27.87 -1.69
N ASN A 154 10.01 26.76 -2.18
CA ASN A 154 11.43 26.63 -2.40
C ASN A 154 11.73 26.29 -3.86
N ASP A 155 11.99 27.33 -4.66
CA ASP A 155 12.29 27.25 -6.09
C ASP A 155 13.59 26.48 -6.41
N GLU A 156 14.47 26.29 -5.41
CA GLU A 156 15.75 25.58 -5.57
C GLU A 156 15.60 24.06 -5.38
N LEU A 157 14.50 23.60 -4.76
CA LEU A 157 14.25 22.17 -4.62
C LEU A 157 13.79 21.60 -5.97
N PRO A 158 14.45 20.57 -6.50
CA PRO A 158 13.96 19.92 -7.71
C PRO A 158 12.54 19.43 -7.46
N SER A 159 11.66 19.56 -8.47
CA SER A 159 10.39 18.83 -8.48
C SER A 159 10.73 17.37 -8.23
N LEU A 160 10.38 16.85 -7.04
CA LEU A 160 10.74 15.49 -6.64
C LEU A 160 10.21 14.53 -7.69
N ALA A 161 11.11 14.02 -8.54
CA ALA A 161 10.81 13.05 -9.58
C ALA A 161 10.71 11.65 -8.95
N GLY A 162 9.75 11.48 -8.05
CA GLY A 162 9.53 10.20 -7.43
C GLY A 162 8.45 10.28 -6.36
N PRO A 163 7.53 9.30 -6.32
CA PRO A 163 6.52 9.25 -5.28
C PRO A 163 7.23 9.18 -3.92
N ILE A 164 6.89 10.09 -3.01
CA ILE A 164 7.11 9.86 -1.59
C ILE A 164 6.28 8.62 -1.30
N GLY A 165 6.93 7.46 -1.14
CA GLY A 165 6.24 6.18 -1.06
C GLY A 165 5.08 6.27 -0.09
N LYS A 166 3.86 5.94 -0.56
CA LYS A 166 2.62 6.09 0.21
C LYS A 166 2.86 5.61 1.63
N LYS A 167 2.74 6.50 2.61
CA LYS A 167 2.87 6.14 4.03
C LYS A 167 1.71 5.21 4.36
N CYS A 168 1.96 3.90 4.37
CA CYS A 168 0.98 2.94 4.84
C CYS A 168 0.72 3.20 6.33
N ILE A 169 -0.54 3.44 6.69
CA ILE A 169 -0.93 3.43 8.09
C ILE A 169 -0.93 1.98 8.54
N HIS A 170 -0.03 1.63 9.46
CA HIS A 170 0.02 0.31 10.07
C HIS A 170 -1.16 0.14 11.02
N ILE A 171 -2.03 -0.81 10.72
CA ILE A 171 -3.12 -1.22 11.61
C ILE A 171 -2.58 -2.31 12.52
N ASN A 172 -2.58 -2.05 13.83
CA ASN A 172 -2.19 -3.04 14.82
C ASN A 172 -3.20 -4.19 14.86
N TRP A 173 -2.68 -5.40 14.76
CA TRP A 173 -3.41 -6.65 14.83
C TRP A 173 -3.07 -7.34 16.14
N GLU A 174 -4.05 -7.60 17.00
CA GLU A 174 -3.90 -8.59 18.06
C GLU A 174 -4.75 -9.82 17.71
N SER A 175 -4.09 -10.89 17.27
CA SER A 175 -4.65 -12.24 17.36
C SER A 175 -4.53 -12.71 18.81
N GLY A 176 -5.42 -12.24 19.67
CA GLY A 176 -5.46 -12.68 21.06
C GLY A 176 -6.63 -12.03 21.78
N ASP A 177 -7.32 -12.80 22.62
CA ASP A 177 -8.41 -12.36 23.47
C ASP A 177 -7.98 -11.26 24.47
N ARG A 178 -7.81 -10.04 23.97
CA ARG A 178 -7.73 -8.82 24.79
C ARG A 178 -8.97 -7.99 24.52
N HIS A 179 -10.06 -8.50 25.07
CA HIS A 179 -11.14 -7.64 25.52
C HIS A 179 -10.60 -6.72 26.61
N LEU A 180 -11.08 -5.47 26.59
CA LEU A 180 -10.89 -4.39 27.57
C LEU A 180 -9.75 -3.41 27.20
N PHE A 181 -10.19 -2.21 26.81
CA PHE A 181 -9.44 -0.95 26.61
C PHE A 181 -8.94 -0.62 25.19
N PRO A 182 -9.36 0.52 24.61
CA PRO A 182 -8.78 1.02 23.37
C PRO A 182 -7.35 1.54 23.64
N PRO A 183 -6.35 1.25 22.78
CA PRO A 183 -5.04 1.86 22.88
C PRO A 183 -5.17 3.38 22.76
N SER A 184 -4.59 4.08 23.74
CA SER A 184 -4.68 5.53 23.89
C SER A 184 -4.02 6.29 22.73
N VAL A 185 -4.42 7.57 22.62
CA VAL A 185 -4.28 8.57 21.54
C VAL A 185 -2.85 8.89 21.07
N THR A 186 -1.87 8.02 21.29
CA THR A 186 -0.44 8.33 21.06
C THR A 186 0.11 7.86 19.71
N ALA A 187 -0.70 7.48 18.72
CA ALA A 187 -0.19 7.13 17.40
C ALA A 187 -0.92 7.80 16.25
N LEU A 188 -0.42 8.98 15.92
CA LEU A 188 -0.34 9.42 14.53
C LEU A 188 1.07 9.26 13.96
N TYR A 189 1.92 8.53 14.69
CA TYR A 189 3.16 7.91 14.23
C TYR A 189 3.18 6.50 14.80
N GLY A 190 3.48 5.48 13.98
CA GLY A 190 3.27 4.04 14.25
C GLY A 190 3.37 3.59 15.72
N PHE A 191 2.43 2.74 16.13
CA PHE A 191 2.35 2.24 17.51
C PHE A 191 3.54 1.31 17.87
N ASN A 192 4.03 1.47 19.11
CA ASN A 192 5.09 0.68 19.73
C ASN A 192 4.79 -0.83 19.78
N GLY A 193 5.77 -1.65 19.36
CA GLY A 193 5.81 -3.09 19.64
C GLY A 193 6.67 -3.42 20.88
N ALA A 194 6.44 -4.60 21.47
CA ALA A 194 7.11 -5.09 22.69
C ALA A 194 8.62 -5.36 22.56
N SER A 195 9.24 -5.12 21.40
CA SER A 195 10.67 -5.33 21.15
C SER A 195 11.50 -4.05 21.02
N GLY A 196 10.89 -2.87 21.13
CA GLY A 196 11.60 -1.58 21.08
C GLY A 196 12.41 -1.33 19.79
N SER A 197 12.25 -2.15 18.76
CA SER A 197 13.06 -2.11 17.55
C SER A 197 12.42 -1.17 16.54
N LYS A 198 12.91 0.07 16.50
CA LYS A 198 12.60 1.06 15.47
C LYS A 198 13.10 0.55 14.12
N SER A 199 12.21 0.26 13.17
CA SER A 199 12.59 0.13 11.76
C SER A 199 12.22 1.43 11.03
N TYR A 200 13.24 2.17 10.59
CA TYR A 200 13.11 3.42 9.82
C TYR A 200 13.15 3.18 8.30
N LYS A 201 12.96 1.95 7.82
CA LYS A 201 12.95 1.65 6.39
C LYS A 201 11.60 1.09 5.97
N PRO A 202 10.97 1.66 4.92
CA PRO A 202 9.85 1.01 4.27
C PRO A 202 10.30 -0.35 3.74
N SER A 203 9.48 -1.39 3.91
CA SER A 203 9.43 -2.39 2.85
C SER A 203 8.96 -1.64 1.62
N GLU A 204 9.71 -1.70 0.52
CA GLU A 204 9.17 -1.31 -0.78
C GLU A 204 7.78 -1.93 -0.90
N ALA A 205 6.78 -1.12 -1.25
CA ALA A 205 5.54 -1.68 -1.75
C ALA A 205 5.94 -2.70 -2.81
N PRO A 206 5.41 -3.94 -2.79
CA PRO A 206 5.57 -4.78 -3.97
C PRO A 206 5.08 -3.91 -5.14
N PRO A 207 5.87 -3.76 -6.22
CA PRO A 207 5.46 -2.97 -7.36
C PRO A 207 4.04 -3.38 -7.74
N PRO A 208 3.22 -2.46 -8.31
CA PRO A 208 1.85 -2.78 -8.72
C PRO A 208 1.86 -4.15 -9.40
N PRO A 209 0.88 -5.04 -9.13
CA PRO A 209 0.87 -6.36 -9.72
C PRO A 209 1.23 -6.17 -11.18
N GLN A 210 2.38 -6.71 -11.56
CA GLN A 210 2.70 -6.81 -12.97
C GLN A 210 1.60 -7.73 -13.48
N GLU A 211 0.51 -7.10 -13.95
CA GLU A 211 -0.25 -7.60 -15.09
C GLU A 211 0.77 -8.28 -15.96
N ASN A 212 0.55 -9.56 -16.25
CA ASN A 212 1.33 -10.40 -17.12
C ASN A 212 1.87 -9.59 -18.31
N ARG A 213 2.96 -8.84 -18.11
CA ARG A 213 3.87 -8.43 -19.15
C ARG A 213 4.61 -9.70 -19.40
N GLU A 214 3.94 -10.53 -20.20
CA GLU A 214 4.55 -11.36 -21.21
C GLU A 214 6.04 -11.52 -20.94
N LEU A 215 6.39 -12.65 -20.31
CA LEU A 215 7.75 -13.11 -20.03
C LEU A 215 8.66 -13.17 -21.29
N THR A 216 8.18 -12.68 -22.43
CA THR A 216 8.75 -12.75 -23.77
C THR A 216 9.49 -11.48 -24.20
N ASP A 217 9.54 -10.40 -23.41
CA ASP A 217 10.14 -9.13 -23.86
C ASP A 217 11.22 -8.49 -22.98
N ARG A 218 11.84 -9.24 -22.06
CA ARG A 218 13.10 -8.78 -21.43
C ARG A 218 14.28 -9.05 -22.39
N PRO A 219 15.04 -8.03 -22.85
CA PRO A 219 16.15 -8.22 -23.78
C PRO A 219 17.18 -9.26 -23.30
N ALA A 220 17.42 -9.32 -21.99
CA ALA A 220 18.33 -10.28 -21.38
C ALA A 220 17.86 -11.75 -21.53
N HIS A 221 16.55 -12.01 -21.51
CA HIS A 221 16.01 -13.36 -21.70
C HIS A 221 16.16 -13.82 -23.15
N ARG A 222 15.84 -12.93 -24.12
CA ARG A 222 16.09 -13.21 -25.55
C ARG A 222 17.57 -13.44 -25.84
N LEU A 223 18.46 -12.66 -25.21
CA LEU A 223 19.91 -12.85 -25.32
C LEU A 223 20.37 -14.16 -24.69
N ALA A 224 19.79 -14.58 -23.57
CA ALA A 224 20.10 -15.86 -22.94
C ALA A 224 19.61 -17.05 -23.79
N VAL A 225 18.41 -16.96 -24.37
CA VAL A 225 17.88 -17.97 -25.30
C VAL A 225 18.75 -18.05 -26.56
N ALA A 226 19.16 -16.92 -27.14
CA ALA A 226 20.08 -16.90 -28.27
C ALA A 226 21.42 -17.58 -27.95
N ALA A 227 22.02 -17.26 -26.79
CA ALA A 227 23.27 -17.90 -26.36
C ALA A 227 23.11 -19.42 -26.11
N LEU A 228 21.95 -19.87 -25.62
CA LEU A 228 21.65 -21.29 -25.46
C LEU A 228 21.47 -22.01 -26.81
N LEU A 229 20.84 -21.35 -27.78
CA LEU A 229 20.71 -21.89 -29.15
C LEU A 229 22.08 -21.99 -29.84
N ASP A 230 22.97 -21.02 -29.64
CA ASP A 230 24.35 -21.07 -30.11
C ASP A 230 25.11 -22.28 -29.52
N LEU A 231 24.90 -22.58 -28.24
CA LEU A 231 25.49 -23.75 -27.58
C LEU A 231 24.91 -25.09 -28.08
N LEU A 232 23.62 -25.13 -28.43
CA LEU A 232 22.95 -26.34 -28.94
C LEU A 232 23.32 -26.68 -30.39
N ASN A 233 23.67 -25.68 -31.20
CA ASN A 233 24.04 -25.86 -32.61
C ASN A 233 25.47 -26.38 -32.81
N GLU A 234 26.23 -26.62 -31.73
CA GLU A 234 27.58 -27.19 -31.82
C GLU A 234 27.56 -28.72 -31.81
N PRO A 235 28.32 -29.39 -32.69
CA PRO A 235 28.35 -30.84 -32.76
C PRO A 235 29.00 -31.44 -31.50
N SER A 236 28.14 -31.98 -30.65
CA SER A 236 28.45 -32.80 -29.47
C SER A 236 29.14 -32.08 -28.30
N ARG A 237 28.47 -32.06 -27.14
CA ARG A 237 29.10 -32.20 -25.82
C ARG A 237 28.10 -32.67 -24.76
N ASN A 238 28.61 -33.44 -23.82
CA ASN A 238 27.92 -34.15 -22.74
C ASN A 238 27.00 -33.26 -21.89
N ALA A 239 26.10 -33.90 -21.14
CA ALA A 239 25.24 -33.25 -20.14
C ALA A 239 26.05 -32.27 -19.26
N ARG A 240 25.70 -30.99 -19.32
CA ARG A 240 26.33 -29.91 -18.53
C ARG A 240 25.41 -29.50 -17.40
N ASN A 241 25.99 -29.17 -16.25
CA ASN A 241 25.26 -28.53 -15.16
C ASN A 241 25.12 -27.02 -15.42
N GLN A 242 24.18 -26.38 -14.74
CA GLN A 242 23.85 -24.96 -14.91
C GLN A 242 25.09 -24.04 -14.77
N SER A 243 25.96 -24.30 -13.81
CA SER A 243 27.16 -23.50 -13.57
C SER A 243 28.16 -23.56 -14.74
N ALA A 244 28.33 -24.72 -15.37
CA ALA A 244 29.19 -24.87 -16.54
C ALA A 244 28.63 -24.10 -17.75
N VAL A 245 27.30 -24.14 -17.94
CA VAL A 245 26.63 -23.39 -19.03
C VAL A 245 26.78 -21.88 -18.83
N ILE A 246 26.62 -21.38 -17.61
CA ILE A 246 26.79 -19.96 -17.30
C ILE A 246 28.22 -19.51 -17.60
N ALA A 247 29.22 -20.26 -17.13
CA ALA A 247 30.63 -19.91 -17.34
C ALA A 247 30.99 -19.82 -18.83
N GLU A 248 30.49 -20.75 -19.65
CA GLU A 248 30.75 -20.78 -21.09
C GLU A 248 30.05 -19.65 -21.84
N ILE A 249 28.80 -19.30 -21.46
CA ILE A 249 28.11 -18.12 -22.00
C ILE A 249 28.91 -16.85 -21.70
N GLN A 250 29.46 -16.72 -20.50
CA GLN A 250 30.28 -15.56 -20.14
C GLN A 250 31.61 -15.50 -20.89
N GLU A 251 32.25 -16.65 -21.10
CA GLU A 251 33.51 -16.76 -21.84
C GLU A 251 33.33 -16.39 -23.32
N ARG A 252 32.23 -16.82 -23.94
CA ARG A 252 31.95 -16.55 -25.36
C ARG A 252 31.34 -15.18 -25.60
N HIS A 253 30.71 -14.58 -24.60
CA HIS A 253 30.04 -13.29 -24.71
C HIS A 253 30.45 -12.30 -23.59
N PRO A 254 31.74 -12.04 -23.38
CA PRO A 254 32.23 -11.31 -22.21
C PRO A 254 31.73 -9.86 -22.11
N ASN A 255 31.41 -9.24 -23.26
CA ASN A 255 31.01 -7.84 -23.35
C ASN A 255 29.53 -7.63 -23.73
N ARG A 256 28.71 -8.70 -23.79
CA ARG A 256 27.29 -8.55 -24.13
C ARG A 256 26.52 -8.04 -22.92
N ARG A 257 26.08 -6.78 -23.01
CA ARG A 257 25.25 -6.13 -21.99
C ARG A 257 23.99 -6.97 -21.72
N GLY A 258 23.79 -7.36 -20.47
CA GLY A 258 22.66 -8.18 -20.04
C GLY A 258 22.99 -9.65 -19.73
N LEU A 259 24.16 -10.16 -20.14
CA LEU A 259 24.64 -11.52 -19.85
C LEU A 259 25.67 -11.55 -18.71
N SER A 260 25.47 -10.74 -17.67
CA SER A 260 26.28 -10.85 -16.46
C SER A 260 26.01 -12.18 -15.74
N LYS A 261 26.98 -12.67 -14.97
CA LYS A 261 26.84 -13.90 -14.16
C LYS A 261 25.54 -13.89 -13.36
N ARG A 262 25.31 -12.79 -12.65
CA ARG A 262 24.12 -12.57 -11.82
C ARG A 262 22.83 -12.66 -12.63
N ASN A 263 22.77 -12.01 -13.80
CA ASN A 263 21.57 -12.05 -14.64
C ASN A 263 21.29 -13.47 -15.16
N LEU A 264 22.33 -14.21 -15.55
CA LEU A 264 22.20 -15.58 -16.00
C LEU A 264 21.70 -16.49 -14.86
N GLU A 265 22.27 -16.38 -13.66
CA GLU A 265 21.83 -17.12 -12.48
C GLU A 265 20.35 -16.85 -12.16
N GLU A 266 19.92 -15.59 -12.20
CA GLU A 266 18.52 -15.19 -12.01
C GLU A 266 17.60 -15.81 -13.09
N ILE A 267 17.99 -15.78 -14.36
CA ILE A 267 17.23 -16.37 -15.47
C ILE A 267 17.09 -17.89 -15.31
N PHE A 268 18.18 -18.62 -15.04
CA PHE A 268 18.13 -20.06 -14.86
C PHE A 268 17.37 -20.47 -13.59
N ALA A 269 17.47 -19.71 -12.51
CA ALA A 269 16.70 -19.95 -11.29
C ALA A 269 15.20 -19.78 -11.54
N ALA A 270 14.80 -18.74 -12.28
CA ALA A 270 13.41 -18.54 -12.68
C ALA A 270 12.88 -19.68 -13.56
N ALA A 271 13.67 -20.13 -14.54
CA ALA A 271 13.30 -21.27 -15.40
C ALA A 271 13.15 -22.58 -14.61
N ASN A 272 14.05 -22.87 -13.66
CA ASN A 272 13.94 -24.04 -12.79
C ASN A 272 12.72 -23.98 -11.86
N LYS A 273 12.38 -22.78 -11.37
CA LYS A 273 11.17 -22.58 -10.57
C LYS A 273 9.91 -22.86 -11.41
N ALA A 274 9.84 -22.31 -12.62
CA ALA A 274 8.72 -22.54 -13.53
C ALA A 274 8.58 -24.03 -13.91
N LYS A 275 9.70 -24.74 -14.13
CA LYS A 275 9.69 -26.18 -14.38
C LYS A 275 9.04 -26.97 -13.22
N LYS A 276 9.40 -26.63 -11.97
CA LYS A 276 8.85 -27.27 -10.76
C LYS A 276 7.38 -26.98 -10.50
N GLU A 277 6.85 -25.89 -11.03
CA GLU A 277 5.41 -25.55 -10.91
C GLU A 277 4.56 -26.31 -11.94
N ILE A 278 5.18 -26.87 -12.98
CA ILE A 278 4.54 -27.65 -14.05
C ILE A 278 4.64 -29.17 -13.80
N GLU A 279 5.67 -29.63 -13.07
CA GLU A 279 5.87 -31.03 -12.63
C GLU A 279 5.09 -31.39 -11.37
#